data_AF-A0A848N1J8-F1
#
_entry.id   AF-A0A848N1J8-F1
#
_cell.length_a   1.000
_cell.length_b   1.000
_cell.length_c   1.000
_cell.angle_alpha   90.00
_cell.angle_beta   90.00
_cell.angle_gamma   90.00
#
_symmetry.space_group_name_H-M   'P 1'
#
loop_
_entity.id
_entity.type
_entity.pdbx_description
1 polymer ?
#
loop_
_entity_poly.entity_id
_entity_poly.type
_entity_poly.pdbx_seq_one_letter_code
_entity_poly.pdbx_strand_id
1 'polypeptide(L)' 'MEIKYEYGLKGLAKTLGCSRSKAAELKSSGILNDAIIQNGHLIIIDKEKAMELMALHKK' A
#
# COMPACT_ATOMS: atom_id res chain seq x y z
N MET A 1 0.93 -7.36 20.02
CA MET A 1 0.57 -7.79 18.66
C MET A 1 0.32 -6.54 17.86
N GLU A 2 1.25 -6.18 16.98
CA GLU A 2 1.14 -4.96 16.18
C GLU A 2 0.18 -5.18 15.01
N ILE A 3 -0.68 -4.20 14.75
CA ILE A 3 -1.61 -4.24 13.63
C ILE A 3 -0.80 -4.00 12.35
N LYS A 4 -0.40 -5.09 11.68
CA LYS A 4 0.40 -5.09 10.44
C LYS A 4 -0.37 -4.63 9.19
N TYR A 5 -1.69 -4.53 9.28
CA TYR A 5 -2.56 -4.24 8.13
C TYR A 5 -3.22 -2.86 8.24
N GLU A 6 -3.30 -2.17 7.11
CA GLU A 6 -4.07 -0.95 6.90
C GLU A 6 -5.18 -1.17 5.89
N TYR A 7 -6.16 -0.27 5.88
CA TYR A 7 -7.35 -0.45 5.06
C TYR A 7 -7.63 0.77 4.18
N GLY A 8 -8.03 0.48 2.94
CA GLY A 8 -8.41 1.49 1.96
C GLY A 8 -7.24 2.32 1.43
N LEU A 9 -7.54 3.16 0.45
CA LEU A 9 -6.56 4.05 -0.16
C LEU A 9 -5.95 5.06 0.84
N LYS A 10 -6.73 5.44 1.87
CA LYS A 10 -6.27 6.32 2.95
C LYS A 10 -5.21 5.64 3.82
N GLY A 11 -5.39 4.35 4.14
CA GLY A 11 -4.41 3.55 4.86
C GLY A 11 -3.12 3.36 4.06
N LEU A 12 -3.25 3.18 2.73
CA LEU A 12 -2.11 3.10 1.82
C LEU A 12 -1.28 4.40 1.84
N ALA A 13 -1.95 5.54 1.65
CA ALA A 13 -1.30 6.84 1.68
C ALA A 13 -0.59 7.12 3.02
N LYS A 14 -1.22 6.72 4.14
CA LYS A 14 -0.65 6.86 5.48
C LYS A 14 0.57 5.96 5.69
N THR A 15 0.50 4.71 5.24
CA THR A 15 1.61 3.74 5.32
C THR A 15 2.84 4.22 4.56
N LEU A 16 2.61 4.78 3.38
CA LEU A 16 3.67 5.24 2.49
C LEU A 16 4.13 6.67 2.77
N GLY A 17 3.47 7.39 3.69
CA GLY A 17 3.74 8.81 3.96
C GLY A 17 3.55 9.71 2.73
N CYS A 18 2.67 9.34 1.80
CA CYS A 18 2.49 10.05 0.53
C CYS A 18 1.08 10.64 0.37
N SER A 19 0.86 11.43 -0.68
CA SER A 19 -0.46 11.95 -1.00
C SER A 19 -1.41 10.84 -1.48
N ARG A 20 -2.72 11.06 -1.37
CA ARG A 20 -3.73 10.10 -1.87
C ARG A 20 -3.59 9.84 -3.37
N SER A 21 -3.24 10.87 -4.13
CA SER A 21 -3.01 10.78 -5.57
C SER A 21 -1.78 9.91 -5.87
N LYS A 22 -0.67 10.09 -5.15
CA LYS A 22 0.52 9.24 -5.32
C LYS A 22 0.23 7.79 -4.91
N ALA A 23 -0.51 7.57 -3.83
CA ALA A 23 -0.93 6.23 -3.42
C ALA A 23 -1.81 5.55 -4.47
N ALA A 24 -2.72 6.29 -5.12
CA ALA A 24 -3.52 5.78 -6.23
C ALA A 24 -2.67 5.41 -7.44
N GLU A 25 -1.72 6.27 -7.80
CA GLU A 25 -0.77 6.05 -8.90
C GLU A 25 0.06 4.78 -8.66
N LEU A 26 0.61 4.62 -7.45
CA LEU A 26 1.40 3.46 -7.05
C LEU A 26 0.59 2.16 -6.98
N LYS A 27 -0.70 2.26 -6.60
CA LYS A 27 -1.64 1.15 -6.72
C LYS A 27 -1.86 0.79 -8.18
N SER A 28 -2.10 1.78 -9.04
CA SER A 28 -2.34 1.55 -10.47
C SER A 28 -1.10 1.09 -11.25
N SER A 29 0.10 1.46 -10.80
CA SER A 29 1.35 1.03 -11.41
C SER A 29 1.66 -0.45 -11.12
N GLY A 30 0.96 -1.05 -10.15
CA GLY A 30 1.11 -2.45 -9.77
C GLY A 30 2.30 -2.75 -8.86
N ILE A 31 3.11 -1.75 -8.49
CA ILE A 31 4.29 -1.91 -7.62
C ILE A 31 3.91 -2.53 -6.28
N LEU A 32 2.72 -2.19 -5.77
CA LEU A 32 2.24 -2.61 -4.45
C LEU A 32 1.22 -3.74 -4.51
N ASN A 33 0.98 -4.35 -5.67
CA ASN A 33 -0.02 -5.41 -5.80
C ASN A 33 0.22 -6.57 -4.83
N ASP A 34 1.48 -6.93 -4.60
CA ASP A 34 1.83 -8.01 -3.67
C ASP A 34 1.59 -7.66 -2.20
N ALA A 35 1.51 -6.37 -1.86
CA ALA A 35 1.18 -5.88 -0.53
C ALA A 35 -0.30 -5.49 -0.39
N ILE A 36 -1.06 -5.44 -1.48
CA ILE A 36 -2.46 -5.01 -1.50
C ILE A 36 -3.36 -6.19 -1.84
N ILE A 37 -4.20 -6.59 -0.88
CA ILE A 37 -5.25 -7.58 -1.09
C ILE A 37 -6.56 -6.82 -1.28
N GLN A 38 -7.12 -6.85 -2.50
CA GLN A 38 -8.40 -6.24 -2.81
C GLN A 38 -9.49 -7.31 -2.95
N ASN A 39 -10.51 -7.22 -2.09
CA ASN A 39 -11.74 -8.01 -2.22
C ASN A 39 -12.92 -7.07 -2.47
N GLY A 40 -13.26 -6.87 -3.75
CA GLY A 40 -14.26 -5.89 -4.17
C GLY A 40 -13.87 -4.46 -3.76
N HIS A 41 -14.64 -3.87 -2.84
CA HIS A 41 -14.39 -2.53 -2.29
C HIS A 41 -13.45 -2.53 -1.07
N LEU A 42 -13.22 -3.70 -0.47
CA LEU A 42 -12.31 -3.85 0.65
C LEU A 42 -10.88 -3.91 0.11
N ILE A 43 -10.03 -3.01 0.59
CA ILE A 43 -8.60 -2.99 0.28
C ILE A 43 -7.87 -3.19 1.60
N ILE A 44 -7.10 -4.27 1.70
CA ILE A 44 -6.25 -4.61 2.83
C ILE A 44 -4.81 -4.43 2.38
N ILE A 45 -4.01 -3.73 3.17
CA ILE A 45 -2.64 -3.36 2.83
C ILE A 45 -1.74 -3.89 3.92
N ASP A 46 -0.79 -4.73 3.54
CA ASP A 46 0.29 -5.15 4.43
C ASP A 46 1.33 -4.02 4.53
N LYS A 47 1.50 -3.46 5.73
CA LYS A 47 2.43 -2.36 5.97
C LYS A 47 3.89 -2.75 5.75
N GLU A 48 4.28 -3.92 6.24
CA GLU A 48 5.66 -4.38 6.14
C GLU A 48 6.01 -4.62 4.68
N LYS A 49 5.16 -5.37 3.98
CA LYS A 49 5.38 -5.70 2.57
C LYS A 49 5.31 -4.47 1.67
N ALA A 50 4.41 -3.51 1.94
CA ALA A 50 4.35 -2.26 1.18
C ALA A 50 5.63 -1.44 1.33
N MET A 51 6.21 -1.38 2.54
CA MET A 51 7.47 -0.69 2.79
C MET A 51 8.66 -1.39 2.11
N GLU A 52 8.70 -2.73 2.15
CA GLU A 52 9.72 -3.53 1.46
C GLU A 52 9.67 -3.35 -0.06
N LEU A 53 8.48 -3.43 -0.67
CA LEU A 53 8.30 -3.19 -2.11
C LEU A 53 8.75 -1.79 -2.51
N MET A 54 8.48 -0.78 -1.68
CA MET A 54 8.99 0.57 -1.92
C MET A 54 10.49 0.67 -1.81
N ALA A 55 11.10 0.01 -0.83
CA ALA A 55 12.55 -0.03 -0.67
C ALA A 55 13.22 -0.70 -1.87
N LEU A 56 12.61 -1.78 -2.41
CA LEU A 56 13.07 -2.47 -3.62
C LEU A 56 12.95 -1.62 -4.89
N HIS A 57 11.96 -0.72 -4.95
CA HIS A 57 11.70 0.11 -6.13
C HIS A 57 12.42 1.46 -6.12
N LYS A 58 13.03 1.87 -4.99
CA LYS A 58 13.97 3.01 -4.96
C LYS A 58 15.27 2.60 -5.64
N LYS A 59 15.34 2.81 -6.95
CA LYS A 59 16.58 2.75 -7.73
C LYS A 59 17.15 4.15 -7.94
#